data_AF-A0A444S401-F1
#
_entry.id   AF-A0A444S401-F1
#
_cell.length_a   1.000
_cell.length_b   1.000
_cell.length_c   1.000
_cell.angle_alpha   90.00
_cell.angle_beta   90.00
_cell.angle_gamma   90.00
#
_symmetry.space_group_name_H-M   'P 1'
#
loop_
_entity.id
_entity.type
_entity.pdbx_description
1 polymer ?
#
loop_
_entity_poly.entity_id
_entity_poly.type
_entity_poly.pdbx_seq_one_letter_code
_entity_poly.pdbx_strand_id
1 'polypeptide(L)'
;MCLFLSEMVLPTSNSSAPIHARGIGDLLQLHEPDFYSSGISHQLFVDFRPVMFIHVFMSRQKSFLAETQWLHAPFSESGAAPLQNLFSEMMNMPVTVGVVEGLDTMPLEQAQFAAQNALHNFETWVRQLVNLREAQGDGGQYQCFSTEPPYDNRTALQFSSITAANYFTHIWALHIACAQNIRQIRRIFPCLVGDVDPDLEALISKEAVVELAILILRSMQFLARAEFKLFGAASAVLPLNQAGEVLKREGADNADLWYWYHEMAQLAGTTGYNIMARNMLEYQHGL
;
A
#
# COMPACT_ATOMS: atom_id res chain seq x y z
N MET A 1 -17.81 -1.56 -9.65
CA MET A 1 -16.62 -0.76 -10.03
C MET A 1 -16.90 0.73 -10.20
N CYS A 2 -17.72 1.11 -11.20
CA CYS A 2 -17.86 2.51 -11.60
C CYS A 2 -18.31 3.40 -10.44
N LEU A 3 -19.28 2.94 -9.62
CA LEU A 3 -19.71 3.69 -8.44
C LEU A 3 -18.59 3.86 -7.40
N PHE A 4 -17.82 2.80 -7.10
CA PHE A 4 -16.67 2.92 -6.19
C PHE A 4 -15.62 3.90 -6.74
N LEU A 5 -15.21 3.75 -8.00
CA LEU A 5 -14.22 4.66 -8.61
C LEU A 5 -14.74 6.10 -8.69
N SER A 6 -16.02 6.28 -9.02
CA SER A 6 -16.67 7.60 -9.02
C SER A 6 -16.69 8.22 -7.64
N GLU A 7 -17.02 7.48 -6.58
CA GLU A 7 -17.00 7.97 -5.20
C GLU A 7 -15.59 8.21 -4.65
N MET A 8 -14.60 7.52 -5.20
CA MET A 8 -13.20 7.77 -4.88
C MET A 8 -12.69 9.08 -5.52
N VAL A 9 -13.18 9.43 -6.71
CA VAL A 9 -12.80 10.65 -7.44
C VAL A 9 -13.64 11.87 -7.02
N LEU A 10 -14.95 11.67 -6.88
CA LEU A 10 -15.98 12.64 -6.56
C LEU A 10 -16.76 12.16 -5.32
N PRO A 11 -16.16 12.22 -4.12
CA PRO A 11 -16.81 11.73 -2.93
C PRO A 11 -18.09 12.51 -2.62
N THR A 12 -19.18 11.78 -2.47
CA THR A 12 -20.45 12.34 -1.98
C THR A 12 -20.52 12.31 -0.45
N SER A 13 -19.81 11.38 0.19
CA SER A 13 -19.64 11.31 1.64
C SER A 13 -18.39 10.51 2.03
N ASN A 14 -18.01 10.56 3.31
CA ASN A 14 -16.92 9.73 3.84
C ASN A 14 -17.27 8.24 3.91
N SER A 15 -18.56 7.87 3.85
CA SER A 15 -19.04 6.48 3.91
C SER A 15 -19.35 5.87 2.54
N SER A 16 -19.50 6.66 1.48
CA SER A 16 -20.00 6.18 0.18
C SER A 16 -19.06 5.16 -0.47
N ALA A 17 -17.76 5.47 -0.59
CA ALA A 17 -16.78 4.54 -1.17
C ALA A 17 -16.66 3.23 -0.38
N PRO A 18 -16.57 3.23 0.98
CA PRO A 18 -16.67 2.02 1.79
C PRO A 18 -17.90 1.14 1.51
N ILE A 19 -19.09 1.74 1.38
CA ILE A 19 -20.33 1.00 1.11
C ILE A 19 -20.25 0.29 -0.24
N HIS A 20 -19.74 0.95 -1.28
CA HIS A 20 -19.60 0.33 -2.59
C HIS A 20 -18.50 -0.75 -2.63
N ALA A 21 -17.40 -0.57 -1.91
CA ALA A 21 -16.37 -1.61 -1.79
C ALA A 21 -16.93 -2.86 -1.11
N ARG A 22 -17.71 -2.69 -0.03
CA ARG A 22 -18.42 -3.79 0.63
C ARG A 22 -19.40 -4.48 -0.31
N GLY A 23 -20.24 -3.70 -1.01
CA GLY A 23 -21.20 -4.26 -1.97
C GLY A 23 -20.54 -5.06 -3.10
N ILE A 24 -19.34 -4.67 -3.56
CA ILE A 24 -18.55 -5.47 -4.51
C ILE A 24 -18.13 -6.79 -3.86
N GLY A 25 -17.64 -6.76 -2.62
CA GLY A 25 -17.27 -7.97 -1.87
C GLY A 25 -18.45 -8.91 -1.65
N ASP A 26 -19.63 -8.38 -1.33
CA ASP A 26 -20.87 -9.15 -1.15
C ASP A 26 -21.30 -9.81 -2.47
N LEU A 27 -21.20 -9.08 -3.59
CA LEU A 27 -21.49 -9.62 -4.92
C LEU A 27 -20.53 -10.75 -5.31
N LEU A 28 -19.23 -10.60 -5.00
CA LEU A 28 -18.25 -11.64 -5.34
C LEU A 28 -18.55 -12.95 -4.61
N GLN A 29 -18.95 -12.85 -3.34
CA GLN A 29 -19.30 -14.00 -2.49
C GLN A 29 -20.65 -14.66 -2.85
N LEU A 30 -21.41 -14.15 -3.82
CA LEU A 30 -22.57 -14.87 -4.37
C LEU A 30 -22.18 -16.10 -5.20
N HIS A 31 -20.89 -16.22 -5.54
CA HIS A 31 -20.33 -17.35 -6.24
C HIS A 31 -19.16 -17.95 -5.46
N GLU A 32 -18.93 -19.24 -5.64
CA GLU A 32 -17.77 -19.94 -5.08
C GLU A 32 -16.45 -19.39 -5.68
N PRO A 33 -15.33 -19.44 -4.94
CA PRO A 33 -14.03 -18.96 -5.42
C PRO A 33 -13.61 -19.51 -6.79
N ASP A 34 -13.90 -20.79 -7.07
CA ASP A 34 -13.56 -21.47 -8.32
C ASP A 34 -14.28 -20.87 -9.53
N PHE A 35 -15.43 -20.19 -9.35
CA PHE A 35 -16.11 -19.47 -10.43
C PHE A 35 -15.22 -18.39 -11.07
N TYR A 36 -14.22 -17.90 -10.32
CA TYR A 36 -13.28 -16.87 -10.75
C TYR A 36 -11.96 -17.44 -11.27
N SER A 37 -11.85 -18.74 -11.55
CA SER A 37 -10.61 -19.37 -12.04
C SER A 37 -10.25 -18.95 -13.47
N SER A 38 -11.24 -18.63 -14.31
CA SER A 38 -11.02 -18.30 -15.73
C SER A 38 -12.04 -17.32 -16.32
N GLY A 39 -11.78 -16.89 -17.56
CA GLY A 39 -12.68 -16.06 -18.36
C GLY A 39 -12.93 -14.66 -17.80
N ILE A 40 -14.13 -14.13 -18.09
CA ILE A 40 -14.53 -12.78 -17.69
C ILE A 40 -14.63 -12.65 -16.17
N SER A 41 -15.11 -13.69 -15.48
CA SER A 41 -15.20 -13.71 -14.02
C SER A 41 -13.82 -13.55 -13.39
N HIS A 42 -12.81 -14.30 -13.86
CA HIS A 42 -11.43 -14.13 -13.42
C HIS A 42 -10.94 -12.70 -13.60
N GLN A 43 -11.13 -12.12 -14.79
CA GLN A 43 -10.71 -10.76 -15.07
C GLN A 43 -11.35 -9.75 -14.11
N LEU A 44 -12.66 -9.90 -13.85
CA LEU A 44 -13.37 -9.05 -12.89
C LEU A 44 -12.80 -9.19 -11.47
N PHE A 45 -12.53 -10.42 -11.01
CA PHE A 45 -11.91 -10.64 -9.70
C PHE A 45 -10.53 -9.98 -9.61
N VAL A 46 -9.67 -10.21 -10.60
CA VAL A 46 -8.31 -9.66 -10.68
C VAL A 46 -8.32 -8.13 -10.69
N ASP A 47 -9.23 -7.52 -11.42
CA ASP A 47 -9.33 -6.06 -11.53
C ASP A 47 -9.92 -5.42 -10.27
N PHE A 48 -10.79 -6.12 -9.52
CA PHE A 48 -11.37 -5.60 -8.27
C PHE A 48 -10.51 -5.87 -7.04
N ARG A 49 -9.66 -6.89 -7.07
CA ARG A 49 -8.87 -7.27 -5.89
C ARG A 49 -7.98 -6.15 -5.34
N PRO A 50 -7.26 -5.34 -6.15
CA PRO A 50 -6.48 -4.21 -5.64
C PRO A 50 -7.35 -3.19 -4.88
N VAL A 51 -8.51 -2.86 -5.45
CA VAL A 51 -9.47 -1.93 -4.84
C VAL A 51 -9.98 -2.46 -3.51
N MET A 52 -10.35 -3.74 -3.45
CA MET A 52 -10.80 -4.36 -2.21
C MET A 52 -9.67 -4.44 -1.19
N PHE A 53 -8.45 -4.79 -1.60
CA PHE A 53 -7.29 -4.79 -0.72
C PHE A 53 -7.08 -3.42 -0.09
N ILE A 54 -7.08 -2.35 -0.88
CA ILE A 54 -6.95 -0.96 -0.39
C ILE A 54 -8.07 -0.66 0.62
N HIS A 55 -9.32 -1.03 0.33
CA HIS A 55 -10.44 -0.82 1.25
C HIS A 55 -10.28 -1.57 2.57
N VAL A 56 -9.93 -2.86 2.50
CA VAL A 56 -9.68 -3.72 3.67
C VAL A 56 -8.52 -3.15 4.49
N PHE A 57 -7.45 -2.73 3.82
CA PHE A 57 -6.31 -2.07 4.45
C PHE A 57 -6.75 -0.81 5.19
N MET A 58 -7.44 0.12 4.52
CA MET A 58 -7.88 1.37 5.13
C MET A 58 -8.88 1.17 6.28
N SER A 59 -9.72 0.15 6.21
CA SER A 59 -10.74 -0.14 7.24
C SER A 59 -10.25 -1.02 8.39
N ARG A 60 -9.04 -1.62 8.27
CA ARG A 60 -8.49 -2.58 9.24
C ARG A 60 -9.36 -3.82 9.47
N GLN A 61 -10.22 -4.16 8.51
CA GLN A 61 -11.20 -5.23 8.68
C GLN A 61 -10.67 -6.59 8.21
N LYS A 62 -11.27 -7.66 8.73
CA LYS A 62 -11.14 -8.99 8.13
C LYS A 62 -11.84 -8.99 6.77
N SER A 63 -11.35 -9.82 5.87
CA SER A 63 -11.91 -9.97 4.52
C SER A 63 -11.95 -11.44 4.13
N PHE A 64 -12.99 -11.83 3.40
CA PHE A 64 -13.08 -13.14 2.77
C PHE A 64 -11.88 -13.41 1.84
N LEU A 65 -11.26 -12.34 1.30
CA LEU A 65 -10.07 -12.43 0.46
C LEU A 65 -8.85 -13.02 1.19
N ALA A 66 -8.87 -13.06 2.53
CA ALA A 66 -7.80 -13.66 3.35
C ALA A 66 -7.99 -15.17 3.55
N GLU A 67 -9.15 -15.72 3.19
CA GLU A 67 -9.41 -17.15 3.30
C GLU A 67 -8.62 -17.93 2.24
N THR A 68 -8.09 -19.09 2.62
CA THR A 68 -7.22 -19.93 1.78
C THR A 68 -7.84 -20.22 0.40
N GLN A 69 -9.14 -20.48 0.34
CA GLN A 69 -9.83 -20.71 -0.92
C GLN A 69 -9.76 -19.48 -1.85
N TRP A 70 -10.01 -18.27 -1.34
CA TRP A 70 -9.98 -17.04 -2.11
C TRP A 70 -8.57 -16.57 -2.49
N LEU A 71 -7.54 -17.06 -1.80
CA LEU A 71 -6.13 -16.82 -2.12
C LEU A 71 -5.63 -17.67 -3.31
N HIS A 72 -6.22 -18.85 -3.53
CA HIS A 72 -5.68 -19.84 -4.47
C HIS A 72 -6.64 -20.20 -5.61
N ALA A 73 -7.92 -20.46 -5.32
CA ALA A 73 -8.88 -20.94 -6.32
C ALA A 73 -9.04 -20.01 -7.52
N PRO A 74 -9.17 -18.67 -7.36
CA PRO A 74 -9.29 -17.76 -8.51
C PRO A 74 -8.07 -17.77 -9.44
N PHE A 75 -6.92 -18.27 -8.98
CA PHE A 75 -5.66 -18.28 -9.73
C PHE A 75 -5.24 -19.69 -10.16
N SER A 76 -6.10 -20.69 -9.96
CA SER A 76 -5.78 -22.10 -10.19
C SER A 76 -5.47 -22.44 -11.66
N GLU A 77 -6.15 -21.80 -12.63
CA GLU A 77 -5.95 -22.07 -14.06
C GLU A 77 -4.90 -21.16 -14.71
N SER A 78 -4.90 -19.87 -14.36
CA SER A 78 -4.08 -18.84 -15.05
C SER A 78 -2.82 -18.44 -14.28
N GLY A 79 -2.68 -18.85 -13.02
CA GLY A 79 -1.68 -18.34 -12.10
C GLY A 79 -1.95 -16.89 -11.67
N ALA A 80 -1.25 -16.45 -10.63
CA ALA A 80 -1.37 -15.10 -10.11
C ALA A 80 -0.20 -14.23 -10.60
N ALA A 81 -0.53 -13.06 -11.17
CA ALA A 81 0.46 -12.04 -11.49
C ALA A 81 1.16 -11.52 -10.22
N PRO A 82 2.37 -10.93 -10.31
CA PRO A 82 3.15 -10.50 -9.14
C PRO A 82 2.39 -9.62 -8.14
N LEU A 83 1.62 -8.64 -8.64
CA LEU A 83 0.78 -7.78 -7.80
C LEU A 83 -0.32 -8.56 -7.06
N GLN A 84 -0.89 -9.58 -7.70
CA GLN A 84 -1.90 -10.43 -7.09
C GLN A 84 -1.27 -11.31 -5.99
N ASN A 85 -0.08 -11.85 -6.23
CA ASN A 85 0.67 -12.58 -5.20
C ASN A 85 1.00 -11.68 -4.01
N LEU A 86 1.48 -10.46 -4.26
CA LEU A 86 1.74 -9.48 -3.20
C LEU A 86 0.50 -9.27 -2.32
N PHE A 87 -0.68 -9.08 -2.91
CA PHE A 87 -1.90 -8.94 -2.13
C PHE A 87 -2.30 -10.21 -1.40
N SER A 88 -2.05 -11.40 -1.95
CA SER A 88 -2.27 -12.66 -1.25
C SER A 88 -1.44 -12.75 0.04
N GLU A 89 -0.13 -12.48 -0.07
CA GLU A 89 0.81 -12.56 1.05
C GLU A 89 0.49 -11.53 2.15
N MET A 90 -0.02 -10.37 1.75
CA MET A 90 -0.21 -9.22 2.62
C MET A 90 -1.67 -9.06 3.11
N MET A 91 -2.58 -9.96 2.73
CA MET A 91 -4.03 -9.82 3.00
C MET A 91 -4.37 -9.81 4.50
N ASN A 92 -3.53 -10.41 5.34
CA ASN A 92 -3.71 -10.40 6.80
C ASN A 92 -3.12 -9.16 7.49
N MET A 93 -2.28 -8.38 6.79
CA MET A 93 -1.66 -7.16 7.34
C MET A 93 -2.68 -6.15 7.89
N PRO A 94 -3.78 -5.82 7.18
CA PRO A 94 -4.78 -4.87 7.67
C PRO A 94 -5.30 -5.15 9.08
N VAL A 95 -5.57 -6.42 9.38
CA VAL A 95 -6.09 -6.85 10.68
C VAL A 95 -5.01 -6.69 11.75
N THR A 96 -3.77 -7.06 11.44
CA THR A 96 -2.64 -6.90 12.36
C THR A 96 -2.38 -5.42 12.67
N VAL A 97 -2.52 -4.51 11.69
CA VAL A 97 -2.46 -3.07 11.94
C VAL A 97 -3.58 -2.63 12.90
N GLY A 98 -4.81 -3.10 12.69
CA GLY A 98 -5.94 -2.82 13.59
C GLY A 98 -5.70 -3.33 15.02
N VAL A 99 -5.02 -4.47 15.19
CA VAL A 99 -4.60 -4.97 16.51
C VAL A 99 -3.64 -3.98 17.18
N VAL A 100 -2.64 -3.46 16.45
CA VAL A 100 -1.69 -2.48 16.98
C VAL A 100 -2.36 -1.19 17.42
N GLU A 101 -3.32 -0.70 16.62
CA GLU A 101 -4.10 0.51 16.94
C GLU A 101 -4.95 0.36 18.21
N GLY A 102 -5.32 -0.87 18.60
CA GLY A 102 -6.13 -1.14 19.80
C GLY A 102 -5.35 -1.63 21.03
N LEU A 103 -4.02 -1.72 20.98
CA LEU A 103 -3.20 -2.28 22.07
C LEU A 103 -3.40 -1.56 23.41
N ASP A 104 -3.65 -0.25 23.39
CA ASP A 104 -3.88 0.59 24.56
C ASP A 104 -5.21 0.32 25.27
N THR A 105 -6.18 -0.25 24.55
CA THR A 105 -7.50 -0.62 25.09
C THR A 105 -7.56 -2.04 25.67
N MET A 106 -6.53 -2.84 25.46
CA MET A 106 -6.48 -4.24 25.90
C MET A 106 -5.92 -4.38 27.32
N PRO A 107 -6.32 -5.42 28.09
CA PRO A 107 -5.62 -5.81 29.30
C PRO A 107 -4.14 -6.08 29.02
N LEU A 108 -3.24 -5.68 29.92
CA LEU A 108 -1.78 -5.68 29.70
C LEU A 108 -1.23 -7.01 29.16
N GLU A 109 -1.61 -8.14 29.75
CA GLU A 109 -1.14 -9.46 29.31
C GLU A 109 -1.60 -9.80 27.88
N GLN A 110 -2.85 -9.47 27.56
CA GLN A 110 -3.40 -9.67 26.20
C GLN A 110 -2.73 -8.72 25.20
N ALA A 111 -2.52 -7.47 25.58
CA ALA A 111 -1.84 -6.47 24.77
C ALA A 111 -0.40 -6.89 24.47
N GLN A 112 0.34 -7.39 25.47
CA GLN A 112 1.70 -7.88 25.29
C GLN A 112 1.75 -9.09 24.34
N PHE A 113 0.87 -10.07 24.51
CA PHE A 113 0.79 -11.23 23.62
C PHE A 113 0.42 -10.82 22.18
N ALA A 114 -0.56 -9.93 22.03
CA ALA A 114 -0.97 -9.41 20.73
C ALA A 114 0.18 -8.62 20.06
N ALA A 115 0.89 -7.80 20.83
CA ALA A 115 2.04 -7.03 20.37
C ALA A 115 3.20 -7.92 19.92
N GLN A 116 3.50 -9.01 20.64
CA GLN A 116 4.51 -9.99 20.25
C GLN A 116 4.19 -10.65 18.91
N ASN A 117 2.95 -11.13 18.74
CA ASN A 117 2.51 -11.76 17.49
C ASN A 117 2.52 -10.76 16.33
N ALA A 118 2.03 -9.54 16.57
CA ALA A 118 2.02 -8.48 15.56
C ALA A 118 3.45 -8.11 15.14
N LEU A 119 4.36 -7.95 16.10
CA LEU A 119 5.77 -7.66 15.84
C LEU A 119 6.39 -8.75 14.96
N HIS A 120 6.24 -10.03 15.33
CA HIS A 120 6.75 -11.15 14.55
C HIS A 120 6.22 -11.15 13.10
N ASN A 121 4.92 -10.89 12.91
CA ASN A 121 4.31 -10.81 11.58
C ASN A 121 4.90 -9.66 10.76
N PHE A 122 5.03 -8.46 11.33
CA PHE A 122 5.60 -7.32 10.62
C PHE A 122 7.06 -7.52 10.26
N GLU A 123 7.87 -8.07 11.15
CA GLU A 123 9.29 -8.36 10.86
C GLU A 123 9.42 -9.41 9.74
N THR A 124 8.54 -10.41 9.72
CA THR A 124 8.47 -11.40 8.64
C THR A 124 8.09 -10.75 7.32
N TRP A 125 7.06 -9.90 7.33
CA TRP A 125 6.63 -9.19 6.12
C TRP A 125 7.67 -8.19 5.60
N VAL A 126 8.41 -7.49 6.45
CA VAL A 126 9.52 -6.61 6.01
C VAL A 126 10.54 -7.41 5.21
N ARG A 127 11.01 -8.54 5.76
CA ARG A 127 11.97 -9.42 5.06
C ARG A 127 11.39 -9.95 3.75
N GLN A 128 10.14 -10.38 3.76
CA GLN A 128 9.46 -10.86 2.56
C GLN A 128 9.32 -9.78 1.48
N LEU A 129 8.95 -8.55 1.85
CA LEU A 129 8.82 -7.43 0.92
C LEU A 129 10.16 -7.04 0.29
N VAL A 130 11.25 -7.14 1.05
CA VAL A 130 12.61 -6.94 0.52
C VAL A 130 12.98 -8.07 -0.44
N ASN A 131 12.78 -9.34 -0.05
CA ASN A 131 13.04 -10.48 -0.92
C ASN A 131 12.23 -10.41 -2.23
N LEU A 132 10.96 -10.01 -2.16
CA LEU A 132 10.10 -9.82 -3.34
C LEU A 132 10.64 -8.72 -4.27
N ARG A 133 11.19 -7.65 -3.69
CA ARG A 133 11.80 -6.56 -4.45
C ARG A 133 13.10 -7.00 -5.14
N GLU A 134 13.94 -7.75 -4.42
CA GLU A 134 15.23 -8.23 -4.91
C GLU A 134 15.10 -9.37 -5.93
N ALA A 135 14.16 -10.30 -5.73
CA ALA A 135 13.88 -11.39 -6.66
C ALA A 135 13.41 -10.89 -8.04
N GLN A 136 12.81 -9.70 -8.09
CA GLN A 136 12.49 -9.01 -9.34
C GLN A 136 13.69 -8.23 -9.92
N GLY A 137 14.74 -7.99 -9.12
CA GLY A 137 15.97 -7.31 -9.50
C GLY A 137 17.02 -8.21 -10.16
N ASP A 138 17.10 -9.49 -9.79
CA ASP A 138 18.18 -10.42 -10.21
C ASP A 138 18.02 -10.98 -11.65
N GLY A 139 17.01 -10.51 -12.38
CA GLY A 139 16.66 -10.93 -13.75
C GLY A 139 16.73 -9.84 -14.82
N GLY A 140 17.53 -8.78 -14.63
CA GLY A 140 17.79 -7.76 -15.66
C GLY A 140 16.81 -6.57 -15.72
N GLN A 141 15.98 -6.36 -14.69
CA GLN A 141 14.96 -5.31 -14.66
C GLN A 141 15.30 -4.08 -13.80
N TYR A 142 16.59 -3.76 -13.65
CA TYR A 142 16.95 -2.33 -13.52
C TYR A 142 16.48 -1.50 -14.74
N GLN A 143 16.04 -2.15 -15.84
CA GLN A 143 15.28 -1.57 -16.94
C GLN A 143 13.84 -1.14 -16.59
N CYS A 144 13.33 -1.38 -15.37
CA CYS A 144 12.04 -0.82 -14.98
C CYS A 144 12.10 0.71 -14.91
N PHE A 145 13.27 1.28 -14.60
CA PHE A 145 13.52 2.72 -14.58
C PHE A 145 14.31 3.11 -15.84
N SER A 146 13.69 3.80 -16.79
CA SER A 146 14.47 4.50 -17.83
C SER A 146 14.94 5.83 -17.26
N THR A 147 16.15 5.87 -16.71
CA THR A 147 16.86 7.13 -16.46
C THR A 147 17.73 7.42 -17.69
N GLU A 148 17.18 8.09 -18.71
CA GLU A 148 18.05 8.75 -19.68
C GLU A 148 18.83 9.87 -18.95
N PRO A 149 20.17 9.94 -19.05
CA PRO A 149 20.96 10.98 -18.39
C PRO A 149 20.81 12.35 -19.08
N PRO A 150 21.05 13.49 -18.38
CA PRO A 150 21.75 13.60 -17.10
C PRO A 150 20.82 13.78 -15.89
N TYR A 151 21.25 13.17 -14.79
CA TYR A 151 20.55 13.09 -13.51
C TYR A 151 20.29 14.45 -12.85
N ASP A 152 19.01 14.73 -12.61
CA ASP A 152 18.56 15.54 -11.49
C ASP A 152 17.82 14.59 -10.52
N ASN A 153 18.13 14.66 -9.22
CA ASN A 153 17.36 13.95 -8.17
C ASN A 153 15.88 14.40 -8.14
N ARG A 154 15.52 15.40 -8.94
CA ARG A 154 14.18 15.94 -9.15
C ARG A 154 13.45 15.38 -10.37
N THR A 155 13.97 14.33 -11.01
CA THR A 155 13.25 13.65 -12.10
C THR A 155 12.30 12.58 -11.57
N ALA A 156 11.07 12.57 -12.09
CA ALA A 156 10.08 11.56 -11.73
C ALA A 156 10.46 10.17 -12.24
N LEU A 157 10.01 9.13 -11.52
CA LEU A 157 10.31 7.76 -11.88
C LEU A 157 9.54 7.33 -13.13
N GLN A 158 10.22 6.56 -13.97
CA GLN A 158 9.65 5.91 -15.13
C GLN A 158 9.47 4.43 -14.82
N PHE A 159 8.41 3.81 -15.37
CA PHE A 159 8.13 2.39 -15.24
C PHE A 159 7.90 1.77 -16.63
N SER A 160 8.24 0.50 -16.79
CA SER A 160 7.96 -0.24 -18.04
C SER A 160 6.46 -0.42 -18.31
N SER A 161 5.64 -0.39 -17.26
CA SER A 161 4.19 -0.51 -17.33
C SER A 161 3.51 0.00 -16.06
N ILE A 162 2.21 0.24 -16.14
CA ILE A 162 1.40 0.54 -14.94
C ILE A 162 1.38 -0.60 -13.93
N THR A 163 1.44 -1.85 -14.38
CA THR A 163 1.50 -3.02 -13.48
C THR A 163 2.77 -3.00 -12.64
N ALA A 164 3.91 -2.66 -13.24
CA ALA A 164 5.17 -2.51 -12.52
C ALA A 164 5.14 -1.33 -11.54
N ALA A 165 4.64 -0.17 -11.98
CA ALA A 165 4.46 0.99 -11.11
C ALA A 165 3.59 0.65 -9.88
N ASN A 166 2.45 -0.01 -10.10
CA ASN A 166 1.55 -0.44 -9.04
C ASN A 166 2.24 -1.45 -8.09
N TYR A 167 2.96 -2.43 -8.63
CA TYR A 167 3.67 -3.42 -7.82
C TYR A 167 4.67 -2.77 -6.85
N PHE A 168 5.58 -1.94 -7.37
CA PHE A 168 6.61 -1.31 -6.55
C PHE A 168 6.04 -0.32 -5.54
N THR A 169 5.12 0.54 -5.97
CA THR A 169 4.52 1.53 -5.06
C THR A 169 3.76 0.87 -3.91
N HIS A 170 3.10 -0.28 -4.14
CA HIS A 170 2.45 -1.03 -3.05
C HIS A 170 3.47 -1.74 -2.15
N ILE A 171 4.55 -2.31 -2.69
CA ILE A 171 5.62 -2.88 -1.85
C ILE A 171 6.19 -1.82 -0.91
N TRP A 172 6.51 -0.63 -1.44
CA TRP A 172 7.04 0.47 -0.64
C TRP A 172 6.05 0.93 0.43
N ALA A 173 4.77 1.05 0.07
CA ALA A 173 3.72 1.44 1.00
C ALA A 173 3.55 0.44 2.15
N LEU A 174 3.52 -0.85 1.83
CA LEU A 174 3.37 -1.92 2.82
C LEU A 174 4.61 -2.04 3.71
N HIS A 175 5.80 -1.79 3.17
CA HIS A 175 7.03 -1.74 3.95
C HIS A 175 6.99 -0.57 4.95
N ILE A 176 6.61 0.63 4.50
CA ILE A 176 6.40 1.79 5.40
C ILE A 176 5.41 1.43 6.52
N ALA A 177 4.28 0.79 6.19
CA ALA A 177 3.29 0.39 7.17
C ALA A 177 3.87 -0.58 8.21
N CYS A 178 4.61 -1.61 7.79
CA CYS A 178 5.28 -2.53 8.71
C CYS A 178 6.27 -1.80 9.62
N ALA A 179 7.17 -0.97 9.06
CA ALA A 179 8.19 -0.26 9.80
C ALA A 179 7.59 0.68 10.86
N GLN A 180 6.53 1.41 10.51
CA GLN A 180 5.82 2.28 11.45
C GLN A 180 5.14 1.50 12.58
N ASN A 181 4.52 0.36 12.28
CA ASN A 181 3.89 -0.48 13.29
C ASN A 181 4.92 -1.14 14.21
N ILE A 182 6.06 -1.61 13.69
CA ILE A 182 7.17 -2.13 14.50
C ILE A 182 7.67 -1.06 15.47
N ARG A 183 7.96 0.15 14.97
CA ARG A 183 8.41 1.29 15.79
C ARG A 183 7.38 1.65 16.85
N GLN A 184 6.09 1.62 16.52
CA GLN A 184 5.01 1.88 17.47
C GLN A 184 4.93 0.81 18.56
N ILE A 185 4.95 -0.48 18.20
CA ILE A 185 4.94 -1.59 19.15
C ILE A 185 6.11 -1.45 20.12
N ARG A 186 7.34 -1.25 19.61
CA ARG A 186 8.54 -1.12 20.44
C ARG A 186 8.50 0.10 21.36
N ARG A 187 7.82 1.17 20.95
CA ARG A 187 7.58 2.34 21.82
C ARG A 187 6.61 2.02 22.96
N ILE A 188 5.55 1.26 22.69
CA ILE A 188 4.53 0.91 23.70
C ILE A 188 5.04 -0.20 24.63
N PHE A 189 5.78 -1.18 24.09
CA PHE A 189 6.33 -2.32 24.80
C PHE A 189 7.86 -2.41 24.62
N PRO A 190 8.65 -1.58 25.34
CA PRO A 190 10.11 -1.61 25.26
C PRO A 190 10.72 -2.96 25.65
N CYS A 191 10.01 -3.78 26.43
CA CYS A 191 10.43 -5.14 26.79
C CYS A 191 10.49 -6.11 25.60
N LEU A 192 9.88 -5.76 24.47
CA LEU A 192 9.89 -6.56 23.24
C LEU A 192 11.03 -6.18 22.30
N VAL A 193 11.89 -5.23 22.70
CA VAL A 193 13.15 -4.96 22.00
C VAL A 193 14.10 -6.10 22.32
N GLY A 194 14.09 -7.14 21.47
CA GLY A 194 14.99 -8.29 21.56
C GLY A 194 16.40 -7.99 21.04
N ASP A 195 17.20 -9.05 20.84
CA ASP A 195 18.47 -8.93 20.13
C ASP A 195 18.22 -8.32 18.74
N VAL A 196 18.82 -7.16 18.54
CA VAL A 196 18.53 -6.27 17.43
C VAL A 196 19.24 -6.81 16.19
N ASP A 197 18.48 -7.42 15.28
CA ASP A 197 18.94 -7.77 13.93
C ASP A 197 19.31 -6.48 13.18
N PRO A 198 20.60 -6.18 12.96
CA PRO A 198 21.03 -4.89 12.41
C PRO A 198 20.50 -4.65 10.99
N ASP A 199 20.31 -5.72 10.22
CA ASP A 199 19.79 -5.63 8.86
C ASP A 199 18.32 -5.22 8.90
N LEU A 200 17.54 -5.80 9.82
CA LEU A 200 16.15 -5.40 10.03
C LEU A 200 16.04 -3.94 10.50
N GLU A 201 16.92 -3.47 11.40
CA GLU A 201 16.91 -2.07 11.84
C GLU A 201 17.16 -1.09 10.70
N ALA A 202 18.13 -1.40 9.82
CA ALA A 202 18.38 -0.58 8.65
C ALA A 202 17.12 -0.45 7.78
N LEU A 203 16.38 -1.56 7.61
CA LEU A 203 15.16 -1.62 6.80
C LEU A 203 13.97 -0.86 7.40
N ILE A 204 13.92 -0.67 8.72
CA ILE A 204 12.82 0.05 9.40
C ILE A 204 13.23 1.43 9.91
N SER A 205 14.47 1.85 9.62
CA SER A 205 15.03 3.13 10.01
C SER A 205 14.22 4.31 9.46
N LYS A 206 14.38 5.48 10.07
CA LYS A 206 13.77 6.73 9.60
C LYS A 206 14.18 7.01 8.16
N GLU A 207 15.46 6.85 7.87
CA GLU A 207 16.08 7.11 6.58
C GLU A 207 15.47 6.20 5.50
N ALA A 208 15.34 4.90 5.80
CA ALA A 208 14.72 3.94 4.89
C ALA A 208 13.26 4.29 4.59
N VAL A 209 12.42 4.58 5.60
CA VAL A 209 11.00 4.89 5.34
C VAL A 209 10.81 6.21 4.59
N VAL A 210 11.69 7.18 4.82
CA VAL A 210 11.71 8.46 4.06
C VAL A 210 12.08 8.21 2.60
N GLU A 211 13.11 7.40 2.33
CA GLU A 211 13.49 7.04 0.97
C GLU A 211 12.33 6.38 0.22
N LEU A 212 11.66 5.41 0.84
CA LEU A 212 10.48 4.76 0.27
C LEU A 212 9.34 5.75 -0.03
N ALA A 213 9.10 6.70 0.88
CA ALA A 213 8.07 7.72 0.68
C ALA A 213 8.41 8.64 -0.50
N ILE A 214 9.68 9.01 -0.66
CA ILE A 214 10.17 9.77 -1.82
C ILE A 214 9.96 8.97 -3.11
N LEU A 215 10.31 7.67 -3.13
CA LEU A 215 10.09 6.81 -4.29
C LEU A 215 8.60 6.76 -4.68
N ILE A 216 7.70 6.64 -3.70
CA ILE A 216 6.24 6.70 -3.93
C ILE A 216 5.87 8.04 -4.59
N LEU A 217 6.24 9.17 -4.00
CA LEU A 217 5.87 10.49 -4.51
C LEU A 217 6.41 10.73 -5.93
N ARG A 218 7.65 10.31 -6.19
CA ARG A 218 8.28 10.39 -7.52
C ARG A 218 7.58 9.55 -8.58
N SER A 219 6.82 8.53 -8.18
CA SER A 219 6.08 7.66 -9.09
C SER A 219 4.76 8.28 -9.57
N MET A 220 4.29 9.34 -8.90
CA MET A 220 2.95 9.88 -9.14
C MET A 220 2.79 10.48 -10.53
N GLN A 221 3.82 11.14 -11.07
CA GLN A 221 3.75 11.66 -12.44
C GLN A 221 3.53 10.55 -13.47
N PHE A 222 4.13 9.37 -13.28
CA PHE A 222 3.89 8.22 -14.14
C PHE A 222 2.47 7.70 -13.98
N LEU A 223 2.01 7.48 -12.73
CA LEU A 223 0.67 6.94 -12.46
C LEU A 223 -0.46 7.90 -12.87
N ALA A 224 -0.20 9.21 -12.91
CA ALA A 224 -1.18 10.22 -13.30
C ALA A 224 -1.27 10.45 -14.82
N ARG A 225 -0.50 9.73 -15.65
CA ARG A 225 -0.57 9.89 -17.11
C ARG A 225 -1.99 9.63 -17.61
N ALA A 226 -2.43 10.46 -18.55
CA ALA A 226 -3.76 10.40 -19.12
C ALA A 226 -4.11 9.03 -19.72
N GLU A 227 -3.13 8.30 -20.24
CA GLU A 227 -3.29 6.95 -20.80
C GLU A 227 -3.80 5.92 -19.78
N PHE A 228 -3.48 6.10 -18.50
CA PHE A 228 -3.90 5.20 -17.42
C PHE A 228 -5.25 5.57 -16.79
N LYS A 229 -5.82 6.71 -17.18
CA LYS A 229 -7.12 7.19 -16.71
C LYS A 229 -7.20 7.12 -15.17
N LEU A 230 -8.35 6.69 -14.64
CA LEU A 230 -8.60 6.56 -13.20
C LEU A 230 -7.86 5.38 -12.55
N PHE A 231 -7.36 4.41 -13.31
CA PHE A 231 -6.75 3.22 -12.73
C PHE A 231 -5.45 3.57 -12.01
N GLY A 232 -4.57 4.37 -12.63
CA GLY A 232 -3.34 4.84 -11.98
C GLY A 232 -3.62 5.68 -10.74
N ALA A 233 -4.60 6.59 -10.80
CA ALA A 233 -4.99 7.42 -9.66
C ALA A 233 -5.62 6.63 -8.50
N ALA A 234 -6.46 5.65 -8.79
CA ALA A 234 -7.07 4.81 -7.77
C ALA A 234 -6.03 3.90 -7.08
N SER A 235 -5.07 3.36 -7.84
CA SER A 235 -3.99 2.54 -7.29
C SER A 235 -3.00 3.33 -6.43
N ALA A 236 -2.89 4.64 -6.61
CA ALA A 236 -1.99 5.50 -5.83
C ALA A 236 -2.48 5.77 -4.40
N VAL A 237 -3.75 5.48 -4.07
CA VAL A 237 -4.39 5.87 -2.80
C VAL A 237 -3.65 5.33 -1.57
N LEU A 238 -3.39 4.02 -1.52
CA LEU A 238 -2.68 3.41 -0.39
C LEU A 238 -1.22 3.91 -0.32
N PRO A 239 -0.43 3.87 -1.41
CA PRO A 239 0.93 4.42 -1.40
C PRO A 239 1.01 5.85 -0.91
N LEU A 240 0.16 6.74 -1.43
CA LEU A 240 0.14 8.13 -1.04
C LEU A 240 -0.30 8.36 0.40
N ASN A 241 -1.24 7.55 0.91
CA ASN A 241 -1.58 7.58 2.33
C ASN A 241 -0.36 7.25 3.20
N GLN A 242 0.39 6.20 2.87
CA GLN A 242 1.58 5.81 3.65
C GLN A 242 2.72 6.83 3.53
N ALA A 243 2.96 7.39 2.34
CA ALA A 243 3.92 8.48 2.17
C ALA A 243 3.53 9.74 2.95
N GLY A 244 2.23 10.07 3.00
CA GLY A 244 1.70 11.17 3.80
C GLY A 244 1.92 10.96 5.31
N GLU A 245 1.76 9.74 5.82
CA GLU A 245 2.08 9.42 7.21
C GLU A 245 3.58 9.60 7.53
N VAL A 246 4.47 9.26 6.60
CA VAL A 246 5.91 9.53 6.75
C VAL A 246 6.18 11.03 6.78
N LEU A 247 5.58 11.80 5.87
CA LEU A 247 5.71 13.26 5.84
C LEU A 247 5.31 13.90 7.18
N LYS A 248 4.22 13.45 7.79
CA LYS A 248 3.79 13.95 9.11
C LYS A 248 4.81 13.70 10.22
N ARG A 249 5.37 12.49 10.25
CA ARG A 249 6.21 12.03 11.37
C ARG A 249 7.66 12.46 11.22
N GLU A 250 8.14 12.52 9.99
CA GLU A 250 9.58 12.63 9.66
C GLU A 250 9.91 13.81 8.75
N GLY A 251 8.90 14.52 8.22
CA GLY A 251 9.07 15.52 7.17
C GLY A 251 9.53 16.90 7.62
N ALA A 252 9.45 17.25 8.92
CA ALA A 252 9.71 18.61 9.41
C ALA A 252 11.03 19.22 8.87
N ASP A 253 12.08 18.41 8.80
CA ASP A 253 13.41 18.85 8.34
C ASP A 253 13.84 18.20 7.00
N ASN A 254 12.92 17.58 6.26
CA ASN A 254 13.25 16.88 5.02
C ASN A 254 12.80 17.65 3.77
N ALA A 255 13.71 18.45 3.21
CA ALA A 255 13.44 19.30 2.05
C ALA A 255 13.02 18.50 0.80
N ASP A 256 13.60 17.33 0.57
CA ASP A 256 13.30 16.51 -0.62
C ASP A 256 11.91 15.88 -0.54
N LEU A 257 11.52 15.39 0.64
CA LEU A 257 10.19 14.84 0.87
C LEU A 257 9.11 15.93 0.68
N TRP A 258 9.35 17.14 1.20
CA TRP A 258 8.47 18.28 0.95
C TRP A 258 8.43 18.68 -0.52
N TYR A 259 9.57 18.74 -1.21
CA TYR A 259 9.62 19.07 -2.63
C TYR A 259 8.71 18.13 -3.44
N TRP A 260 8.88 16.82 -3.26
CA TRP A 260 8.10 15.82 -3.99
C TRP A 260 6.63 15.78 -3.59
N TYR A 261 6.32 16.12 -2.34
CA TYR A 261 4.94 16.33 -1.91
C TYR A 261 4.28 17.50 -2.66
N HIS A 262 4.99 18.63 -2.79
CA HIS A 262 4.45 19.80 -3.50
C HIS A 262 4.25 19.50 -4.99
N GLU A 263 5.20 18.82 -5.63
CA GLU A 263 5.06 18.38 -7.03
C GLU A 263 3.83 17.48 -7.23
N MET A 264 3.63 16.50 -6.34
CA MET A 264 2.46 15.62 -6.37
C MET A 264 1.15 16.40 -6.14
N ALA A 265 1.13 17.36 -5.22
CA ALA A 265 -0.05 18.18 -4.95
C ALA A 265 -0.43 19.06 -6.17
N GLN A 266 0.56 19.66 -6.84
CA GLN A 266 0.35 20.39 -8.09
C GLN A 266 -0.17 19.48 -9.20
N LEU A 267 0.40 18.28 -9.33
CA LEU A 267 -0.06 17.27 -10.28
C LEU A 267 -1.54 16.90 -10.04
N ALA A 268 -1.93 16.66 -8.79
CA ALA A 268 -3.32 16.36 -8.46
C ALA A 268 -4.27 17.52 -8.84
N GLY A 269 -3.86 18.76 -8.58
CA GLY A 269 -4.62 19.97 -8.95
C GLY A 269 -4.76 20.16 -10.46
N THR A 270 -3.71 19.90 -11.23
CA THR A 270 -3.72 20.07 -12.71
C THR A 270 -4.44 18.94 -13.45
N THR A 271 -4.39 17.72 -12.94
CA THR A 271 -5.05 16.55 -13.55
C THR A 271 -6.50 16.36 -13.09
N GLY A 272 -6.91 17.01 -12.01
CA GLY A 272 -8.21 16.80 -11.38
C GLY A 272 -8.29 15.51 -10.56
N TYR A 273 -7.18 14.78 -10.38
CA TYR A 273 -7.09 13.59 -9.55
C TYR A 273 -6.96 13.95 -8.06
N ASN A 274 -7.92 14.71 -7.54
CA ASN A 274 -7.98 15.10 -6.13
C ASN A 274 -7.95 13.90 -5.17
N ILE A 275 -8.34 12.72 -5.63
CA ILE A 275 -8.18 11.44 -4.92
C ILE A 275 -6.74 11.20 -4.44
N MET A 276 -5.73 11.57 -5.24
CA MET A 276 -4.32 11.44 -4.89
C MET A 276 -3.95 12.36 -3.73
N ALA A 277 -4.56 13.54 -3.65
CA ALA A 277 -4.26 14.55 -2.64
C ALA A 277 -5.22 14.51 -1.42
N ARG A 278 -6.31 13.71 -1.48
CA ARG A 278 -7.42 13.75 -0.50
C ARG A 278 -6.97 13.56 0.94
N ASN A 279 -6.15 12.54 1.19
CA ASN A 279 -5.66 12.23 2.54
C ASN A 279 -4.42 13.03 2.93
N MET A 280 -3.96 13.94 2.06
CA MET A 280 -2.72 14.71 2.18
C MET A 280 -2.96 16.23 2.25
N LEU A 281 -4.13 16.72 1.82
CA LEU A 281 -4.52 18.13 1.84
C LEU A 281 -5.03 18.62 3.21
N GLU A 282 -5.43 17.71 4.11
CA GLU A 282 -5.76 18.06 5.49
C GLU A 282 -4.54 18.65 6.26
N TYR A 283 -3.33 18.59 5.68
CA TYR A 283 -2.08 18.98 6.35
C TYR A 283 -1.54 20.36 5.95
N GLN A 284 -2.21 21.09 5.06
CA GLN A 284 -1.90 22.52 4.81
C GLN A 284 -2.42 23.46 5.90
N HIS A 285 -3.32 23.00 6.78
CA HIS A 285 -3.92 23.81 7.85
C HIS A 285 -3.35 23.54 9.25
N GLY A 286 -2.30 22.71 9.34
CA GLY A 286 -1.61 22.38 10.60
C GLY A 286 -0.23 23.03 10.77
N LEU A 287 0.17 23.93 9.87
CA LEU A 287 1.37 24.75 9.95
C LEU A 287 0.99 26.22 10.16
#